data_AF-A0A2W7QYZ7-F1
#
_entry.id   AF-A0A2W7QYZ7-F1
#
_cell.length_a   1.000
_cell.length_b   1.000
_cell.length_c   1.000
_cell.angle_alpha   90.00
_cell.angle_beta   90.00
_cell.angle_gamma   90.00
#
_symmetry.space_group_name_H-M   'P 1'
#
loop_
_entity.id
_entity.type
_entity.pdbx_description
1 polymer ?
#
loop_
_entity_poly.entity_id
_entity_poly.type
_entity_poly.pdbx_seq_one_letter_code
_entity_poly.pdbx_strand_id
1 'polypeptide(L)'
;MYQYFKKSYLFIGLALLGSTACIDESDNPKLRASVEYNSLDSNSSYASQFLDANGISTVSLEEGNTSLMMFQSLNKYVTSNVSANTQLDKTILSNLFTNTQSPFSTLELTGDLFTAADLNSSDISLSERVATSKSAQEVESTKANFELLFAEIEGISLSLNEEAAVNKAGKLGSYLVNEDGVEVAQVIQKSLIGAFQLDYIGNVLLSAGLNADNSTLVAGTNYTQLEHNWDTAYGTLTTNPIYLEGFTDSEKGSVSEFGAGSYIWEYNKASYAKIYPAFLRGRAAIANNDRVELETQALFIRQEFEKALANAALGYLGKWRTSATEDKRAHAIGEAIGFIYSLRFATAYQADANFSDSILLALIGSENGFWDLDASKINSAEAAIKAKFNL
;
A
#
# COMPACT_ATOMS: atom_id res chain seq x y z
N MET A 1 19.14 -8.91 13.74
CA MET A 1 19.32 -8.70 15.19
C MET A 1 20.60 -7.90 15.44
N TYR A 2 20.44 -6.66 15.93
CA TYR A 2 21.40 -5.76 16.62
C TYR A 2 22.85 -5.62 16.14
N GLN A 3 23.19 -4.40 15.67
CA GLN A 3 24.43 -3.59 15.85
C GLN A 3 24.54 -2.61 14.63
N TYR A 4 24.72 -1.29 14.71
CA TYR A 4 25.75 -0.48 15.39
C TYR A 4 25.34 1.01 15.51
N PHE A 5 25.86 1.67 16.55
CA PHE A 5 25.78 3.12 16.84
C PHE A 5 26.89 3.95 16.14
N LYS A 6 26.57 5.23 15.88
CA LYS A 6 27.40 6.46 15.99
C LYS A 6 28.51 6.75 14.96
N LYS A 7 28.35 7.82 14.14
CA LYS A 7 28.82 9.22 14.39
C LYS A 7 28.56 10.19 13.22
N SER A 8 28.68 11.47 13.57
CA SER A 8 28.14 12.72 13.00
C SER A 8 28.77 13.35 11.73
N TYR A 9 28.05 14.39 11.27
CA TYR A 9 28.40 15.56 10.42
C TYR A 9 28.15 15.35 8.91
N LEU A 10 27.50 16.24 8.14
CA LEU A 10 27.45 17.71 8.13
C LEU A 10 26.15 18.15 7.41
N PHE A 11 25.34 19.03 8.03
CA PHE A 11 24.16 19.63 7.38
C PHE A 11 24.59 20.83 6.52
N ILE A 12 24.30 20.81 5.22
CA ILE A 12 24.25 22.02 4.39
C ILE A 12 22.77 22.37 4.23
N GLY A 13 22.30 23.29 5.08
CA GLY A 13 20.97 23.87 4.98
C GLY A 13 20.93 24.89 3.85
N LEU A 14 20.13 24.62 2.82
CA LEU A 14 19.74 25.64 1.85
C LEU A 14 18.50 26.35 2.41
N ALA A 15 18.69 27.55 2.95
CA ALA A 15 17.60 28.40 3.39
C ALA A 15 16.88 29.00 2.17
N LEU A 16 15.74 28.43 1.81
CA LEU A 16 14.76 29.08 0.92
C LEU A 16 13.89 30.00 1.77
N LEU A 17 14.14 31.30 1.65
CA LEU A 17 13.26 32.35 2.15
C LEU A 17 11.97 32.35 1.33
N GLY A 18 10.93 31.68 1.84
CA GLY A 18 9.57 31.81 1.35
C GLY A 18 8.89 33.03 1.98
N SER A 19 8.66 34.06 1.17
CA SER A 19 7.75 35.16 1.53
C SER A 19 6.32 34.63 1.60
N THR A 20 5.72 34.62 2.78
CA THR A 20 4.29 34.33 2.97
C THR A 20 3.47 35.55 2.52
N ALA A 21 3.06 35.58 1.26
CA ALA A 21 1.93 36.39 0.85
C ALA A 21 0.65 35.65 1.25
N CYS A 22 -0.14 36.23 2.15
CA CYS A 22 -1.53 35.82 2.33
C CYS A 22 -2.27 36.18 1.05
N ILE A 23 -2.52 35.20 0.20
CA ILE A 23 -3.49 35.32 -0.89
C ILE A 23 -4.83 35.02 -0.23
N ASP A 24 -5.73 36.01 -0.22
CA ASP A 24 -7.11 35.79 0.20
C ASP A 24 -7.70 34.65 -0.66
N GLU A 25 -8.26 33.61 -0.03
CA GLU A 25 -8.84 32.44 -0.72
C GLU A 25 -9.97 32.82 -1.71
N SER A 26 -10.48 34.05 -1.65
CA SER A 26 -11.54 34.56 -2.53
C SER A 26 -11.10 34.85 -3.98
N ASP A 27 -9.79 34.86 -4.27
CA ASP A 27 -9.25 35.23 -5.59
C ASP A 27 -8.78 34.04 -6.47
N ASN A 28 -8.93 32.80 -6.00
CA ASN A 28 -8.54 31.65 -6.81
C ASN A 28 -9.52 31.46 -8.00
N PRO A 29 -9.03 31.46 -9.26
CA PRO A 29 -9.88 31.24 -10.42
C PRO A 29 -10.58 29.89 -10.33
N LYS A 30 -11.89 29.91 -10.53
CA LYS A 30 -12.69 28.69 -10.59
C LYS A 30 -12.53 28.02 -11.96
N LEU A 31 -11.66 27.01 -12.03
CA LEU A 31 -11.34 26.30 -13.28
C LEU A 31 -12.42 25.31 -13.71
N ARG A 32 -13.32 24.92 -12.81
CA ARG A 32 -14.34 23.88 -13.03
C ARG A 32 -15.76 24.42 -12.81
N ALA A 33 -16.72 23.84 -13.52
CA ALA A 33 -18.12 23.99 -13.14
C ALA A 33 -18.32 23.34 -11.75
N SER A 34 -19.25 23.89 -10.96
CA SER A 34 -19.59 23.25 -9.68
C SER A 34 -20.23 21.89 -9.91
N VAL A 35 -19.86 20.94 -9.07
CA VAL A 35 -20.41 19.59 -9.03
C VAL A 35 -21.32 19.48 -7.81
N GLU A 36 -22.59 19.19 -8.04
CA GLU A 36 -23.54 18.92 -6.96
C GLU A 36 -23.21 17.57 -6.32
N TYR A 37 -22.92 17.52 -5.02
CA TYR A 37 -22.51 16.25 -4.39
C TYR A 37 -23.56 15.13 -4.53
N ASN A 38 -24.84 15.49 -4.60
CA ASN A 38 -25.93 14.53 -4.77
C ASN A 38 -26.09 14.01 -6.21
N SER A 39 -25.37 14.57 -7.19
CA SER A 39 -25.37 14.05 -8.57
C SER A 39 -24.28 13.00 -8.82
N LEU A 40 -23.41 12.73 -7.84
CA LEU A 40 -22.39 11.70 -7.94
C LEU A 40 -23.03 10.31 -7.89
N ASP A 41 -22.65 9.44 -8.82
CA ASP A 41 -23.16 8.08 -8.92
C ASP A 41 -22.06 7.06 -8.63
N SER A 42 -22.23 6.30 -7.55
CA SER A 42 -21.28 5.26 -7.16
C SER A 42 -21.32 4.01 -8.04
N ASN A 43 -22.22 3.95 -9.02
CA ASN A 43 -22.30 2.88 -10.03
C ASN A 43 -21.79 3.33 -11.41
N SER A 44 -21.31 4.57 -11.53
CA SER A 44 -20.72 5.10 -12.76
C SER A 44 -19.21 5.20 -12.62
N SER A 45 -18.46 5.07 -13.72
CA SER A 45 -16.99 5.11 -13.68
C SER A 45 -16.46 6.45 -13.16
N TYR A 46 -15.33 6.40 -12.45
CA TYR A 46 -14.75 7.56 -11.78
C TYR A 46 -14.47 8.71 -12.75
N ALA A 47 -13.84 8.43 -13.90
CA ALA A 47 -13.50 9.43 -14.91
C ALA A 47 -14.72 10.05 -15.62
N SER A 48 -15.83 9.31 -15.75
CA SER A 48 -17.02 9.81 -16.46
C SER A 48 -17.73 10.96 -15.73
N GLN A 49 -17.44 11.15 -14.44
CA GLN A 49 -18.10 12.11 -13.57
C GLN A 49 -17.39 13.47 -13.49
N PHE A 50 -16.14 13.56 -13.97
CA PHE A 50 -15.32 14.77 -13.88
C PHE A 50 -14.80 15.18 -15.26
N LEU A 51 -15.59 16.02 -15.92
CA LEU A 51 -15.34 16.50 -17.28
C LEU A 51 -15.10 18.01 -17.28
N ASP A 52 -14.29 18.48 -18.22
CA ASP A 52 -14.15 19.91 -18.52
C ASP A 52 -15.36 20.45 -19.30
N ALA A 53 -15.33 21.74 -19.62
CA ALA A 53 -16.40 22.41 -20.36
C ALA A 53 -16.64 21.85 -21.78
N ASN A 54 -15.68 21.10 -22.33
CA ASN A 54 -15.77 20.45 -23.64
C ASN A 54 -16.18 18.97 -23.53
N GLY A 55 -16.44 18.47 -22.32
CA GLY A 55 -16.78 17.07 -22.08
C GLY A 55 -15.56 16.13 -22.05
N ILE A 56 -14.35 16.65 -21.94
CA ILE A 56 -13.12 15.85 -21.84
C ILE A 56 -12.83 15.56 -20.37
N SER A 57 -12.54 14.30 -20.02
CA SER A 57 -12.18 13.91 -18.66
C SER A 57 -10.97 14.69 -18.15
N THR A 58 -11.09 15.24 -16.95
CA THR A 58 -9.99 15.90 -16.22
C THR A 58 -9.26 14.96 -15.28
N VAL A 59 -9.63 13.68 -15.30
CA VAL A 59 -9.05 12.65 -14.45
C VAL A 59 -7.77 12.09 -15.07
N SER A 60 -6.75 11.95 -14.23
CA SER A 60 -5.46 11.32 -14.57
C SER A 60 -5.14 10.18 -13.62
N LEU A 61 -5.32 8.93 -14.06
CA LEU A 61 -5.07 7.73 -13.23
C LEU A 61 -3.76 7.02 -13.56
N GLU A 62 -3.09 7.40 -14.65
CA GLU A 62 -1.98 6.65 -15.25
C GLU A 62 -0.84 6.41 -14.26
N GLU A 63 -0.44 7.45 -13.52
CA GLU A 63 0.64 7.36 -12.53
C GLU A 63 0.33 6.36 -11.40
N GLY A 64 -0.88 6.45 -10.82
CA GLY A 64 -1.33 5.55 -9.77
C GLY A 64 -1.47 4.11 -10.27
N ASN A 65 -2.11 3.93 -11.44
CA ASN A 65 -2.33 2.62 -12.03
C ASN A 65 -0.99 1.96 -12.42
N THR A 66 -0.03 2.73 -12.95
CA THR A 66 1.32 2.24 -13.25
C THR A 66 2.01 1.71 -11.99
N SER A 67 1.97 2.47 -10.90
CA SER A 67 2.55 2.08 -9.62
C SER A 67 1.90 0.80 -9.05
N LEU A 68 0.57 0.71 -9.14
CA LEU A 68 -0.17 -0.48 -8.72
C LEU A 68 0.18 -1.70 -9.58
N MET A 69 0.31 -1.54 -10.90
CA MET A 69 0.71 -2.61 -11.82
C MET A 69 2.14 -3.09 -11.58
N MET A 70 3.08 -2.19 -11.27
CA MET A 70 4.44 -2.57 -10.87
C MET A 70 4.42 -3.41 -9.59
N PHE A 71 3.61 -3.03 -8.60
CA PHE A 71 3.47 -3.80 -7.37
C PHE A 71 2.83 -5.18 -7.63
N GLN A 72 1.78 -5.25 -8.44
CA GLN A 72 1.18 -6.52 -8.87
C GLN A 72 2.19 -7.42 -9.58
N SER A 73 3.04 -6.85 -10.42
CA SER A 73 4.06 -7.58 -11.19
C SER A 73 5.15 -8.17 -10.29
N LEU A 74 5.65 -7.38 -9.32
CA LEU A 74 6.58 -7.86 -8.30
C LEU A 74 5.97 -9.02 -7.50
N ASN A 75 4.73 -8.86 -7.05
CA ASN A 75 4.02 -9.92 -6.33
C ASN A 75 3.82 -11.17 -7.19
N LYS A 76 3.43 -11.00 -8.47
CA LYS A 76 3.20 -12.11 -9.41
C LYS A 76 4.50 -12.89 -9.65
N TYR A 77 5.64 -12.22 -9.82
CA TYR A 77 6.93 -12.88 -9.95
C TYR A 77 7.21 -13.80 -8.74
N VAL A 78 7.01 -13.28 -7.51
CA VAL A 78 7.19 -14.07 -6.29
C VAL A 78 6.25 -15.27 -6.25
N THR A 79 4.95 -15.04 -6.36
CA THR A 79 3.94 -16.09 -6.14
C THR A 79 3.96 -17.16 -7.24
N SER A 80 4.22 -16.78 -8.49
CA SER A 80 4.27 -17.72 -9.61
C SER A 80 5.48 -18.64 -9.51
N ASN A 81 6.66 -18.10 -9.12
CA ASN A 81 7.87 -18.90 -8.97
C ASN A 81 7.75 -19.91 -7.82
N VAL A 82 7.23 -19.49 -6.66
CA VAL A 82 6.97 -20.40 -5.53
C VAL A 82 5.99 -21.53 -5.92
N SER A 83 4.93 -21.19 -6.65
CA SER A 83 3.92 -22.14 -7.12
C SER A 83 4.48 -23.12 -8.16
N ALA A 84 5.34 -22.62 -9.06
CA ALA A 84 5.98 -23.40 -10.11
C ALA A 84 7.23 -24.16 -9.64
N ASN A 85 7.60 -24.10 -8.34
CA ASN A 85 8.87 -24.63 -7.83
C ASN A 85 10.10 -24.13 -8.61
N THR A 86 10.08 -22.85 -8.99
CA THR A 86 11.19 -22.20 -9.68
C THR A 86 11.91 -21.28 -8.70
N GLN A 87 13.25 -21.34 -8.71
CA GLN A 87 14.10 -20.51 -7.87
C GLN A 87 13.81 -19.01 -8.11
N LEU A 88 13.78 -18.22 -7.04
CA LEU A 88 13.67 -16.77 -7.13
C LEU A 88 15.06 -16.14 -7.25
N ASP A 89 15.12 -14.98 -7.89
CA ASP A 89 16.34 -14.21 -8.12
C ASP A 89 16.19 -12.82 -7.49
N LYS A 90 17.09 -12.49 -6.56
CA LYS A 90 17.10 -11.20 -5.88
C LYS A 90 17.28 -10.06 -6.87
N THR A 91 18.15 -10.21 -7.87
CA THR A 91 18.43 -9.17 -8.87
C THR A 91 17.18 -8.83 -9.67
N ILE A 92 16.35 -9.82 -10.01
CA ILE A 92 15.07 -9.57 -10.68
C ILE A 92 14.13 -8.78 -9.77
N LEU A 93 14.01 -9.17 -8.48
CA LEU A 93 13.17 -8.46 -7.51
C LEU A 93 13.64 -7.01 -7.29
N SER A 94 14.94 -6.79 -7.12
CA SER A 94 15.52 -5.45 -7.01
C SER A 94 15.20 -4.62 -8.25
N ASN A 95 15.41 -5.18 -9.45
CA ASN A 95 15.12 -4.48 -10.70
C ASN A 95 13.62 -4.15 -10.85
N LEU A 96 12.71 -5.06 -10.48
CA LEU A 96 11.25 -4.80 -10.45
C LEU A 96 10.89 -3.68 -9.47
N PHE A 97 11.58 -3.62 -8.33
CA PHE A 97 11.36 -2.62 -7.30
C PHE A 97 11.89 -1.23 -7.70
N THR A 98 13.05 -1.18 -8.36
CA THR A 98 13.70 0.06 -8.81
C THR A 98 13.33 0.48 -10.23
N ASN A 99 12.56 -0.33 -10.96
CA ASN A 99 12.27 -0.19 -12.39
C ASN A 99 13.54 0.03 -13.24
N THR A 100 14.51 -0.87 -13.12
CA THR A 100 15.78 -0.82 -13.86
C THR A 100 15.99 -2.05 -14.73
N GLN A 101 16.72 -1.91 -15.83
CA GLN A 101 17.06 -3.04 -16.72
C GLN A 101 15.84 -3.70 -17.40
N SER A 102 14.79 -2.93 -17.68
CA SER A 102 13.56 -3.40 -18.34
C SER A 102 12.94 -4.64 -17.67
N PRO A 103 12.67 -4.60 -16.35
CA PRO A 103 12.41 -5.78 -15.54
C PRO A 103 11.08 -6.48 -15.86
N PHE A 104 10.14 -5.79 -16.50
CA PHE A 104 8.81 -6.32 -16.80
C PHE A 104 8.77 -7.15 -18.09
N SER A 105 9.88 -7.20 -18.85
CA SER A 105 9.91 -7.78 -20.22
C SER A 105 9.55 -9.27 -20.30
N THR A 106 9.72 -10.02 -19.21
CA THR A 106 9.45 -11.46 -19.15
C THR A 106 8.24 -11.80 -18.28
N LEU A 107 7.57 -10.78 -17.72
CA LEU A 107 6.40 -10.95 -16.88
C LEU A 107 5.14 -10.83 -17.73
N GLU A 108 4.26 -11.82 -17.60
CA GLU A 108 2.89 -11.69 -18.05
C GLU A 108 2.16 -10.73 -17.09
N LEU A 109 1.69 -9.60 -17.59
CA LEU A 109 0.93 -8.63 -16.79
C LEU A 109 -0.52 -9.10 -16.58
N THR A 110 -1.18 -8.55 -15.57
CA THR A 110 -2.59 -8.84 -15.31
C THR A 110 -3.46 -7.78 -15.98
N GLY A 111 -4.40 -8.19 -16.84
CA GLY A 111 -5.26 -7.27 -17.58
C GLY A 111 -4.55 -6.58 -18.75
N ASP A 112 -5.29 -5.73 -19.46
CA ASP A 112 -4.88 -5.15 -20.75
C ASP A 112 -4.57 -3.64 -20.67
N LEU A 113 -4.51 -3.09 -19.46
CA LEU A 113 -4.35 -1.64 -19.26
C LEU A 113 -2.93 -1.15 -19.60
N PHE A 114 -1.92 -1.98 -19.36
CA PHE A 114 -0.51 -1.67 -19.63
C PHE A 114 0.19 -2.87 -20.26
N THR A 115 1.16 -2.58 -21.11
CA THR A 115 2.14 -3.55 -21.61
C THR A 115 3.42 -3.49 -20.78
N ALA A 116 4.27 -4.52 -20.89
CA ALA A 116 5.60 -4.50 -20.26
C ALA A 116 6.45 -3.31 -20.74
N ALA A 117 6.29 -2.90 -22.01
CA ALA A 117 7.00 -1.76 -22.56
C ALA A 117 6.59 -0.44 -21.88
N ASP A 118 5.30 -0.28 -21.56
CA ASP A 118 4.78 0.91 -20.86
C ASP A 118 5.35 1.00 -19.44
N LEU A 119 5.40 -0.11 -18.70
CA LEU A 119 5.99 -0.11 -17.35
C LEU A 119 7.50 0.16 -17.38
N ASN A 120 8.22 -0.46 -18.33
CA ASN A 120 9.68 -0.30 -18.47
C ASN A 120 10.09 1.12 -18.91
N SER A 121 9.23 1.84 -19.64
CA SER A 121 9.51 3.20 -20.13
C SER A 121 9.10 4.29 -19.14
N SER A 122 8.30 3.93 -18.12
CA SER A 122 7.89 4.85 -17.07
C SER A 122 9.06 5.29 -16.20
N ASP A 123 9.10 6.58 -15.83
CA ASP A 123 10.05 7.12 -14.85
C ASP A 123 9.70 6.71 -13.39
N ILE A 124 8.63 5.92 -13.20
CA ILE A 124 8.17 5.50 -11.89
C ILE A 124 8.94 4.27 -11.41
N SER A 125 9.31 4.26 -10.14
CA SER A 125 9.73 3.05 -9.42
C SER A 125 8.94 2.87 -8.12
N LEU A 126 8.75 1.62 -7.69
CA LEU A 126 8.17 1.34 -6.37
C LEU A 126 9.08 1.81 -5.25
N SER A 127 10.40 1.69 -5.45
CA SER A 127 11.41 2.08 -4.47
C SER A 127 11.33 3.56 -4.10
N GLU A 128 10.93 4.42 -5.03
CA GLU A 128 10.75 5.85 -4.80
C GLU A 128 9.38 6.20 -4.23
N ARG A 129 8.48 5.23 -4.04
CA ARG A 129 7.15 5.44 -3.45
C ARG A 129 6.99 4.83 -2.05
N VAL A 130 7.95 4.03 -1.58
CA VAL A 130 7.88 3.46 -0.23
C VAL A 130 8.29 4.46 0.86
N ALA A 131 7.48 4.53 1.92
CA ALA A 131 7.74 5.34 3.12
C ALA A 131 8.02 6.82 2.85
N THR A 132 7.55 7.36 1.72
CA THR A 132 7.87 8.70 1.23
C THR A 132 7.33 9.82 2.12
N SER A 133 6.39 9.54 3.04
CA SER A 133 5.98 10.49 4.07
C SER A 133 6.96 10.62 5.25
N LYS A 134 7.95 9.72 5.35
CA LYS A 134 8.86 9.58 6.49
C LYS A 134 10.16 10.36 6.29
N SER A 135 11.01 10.36 7.32
CA SER A 135 12.35 10.95 7.20
C SER A 135 13.19 10.21 6.15
N ALA A 136 14.17 10.89 5.55
CA ALA A 136 15.08 10.27 4.58
C ALA A 136 15.77 9.01 5.14
N GLN A 137 16.07 8.99 6.44
CA GLN A 137 16.65 7.81 7.10
C GLN A 137 15.67 6.62 7.13
N GLU A 138 14.39 6.87 7.43
CA GLU A 138 13.36 5.84 7.45
C GLU A 138 13.02 5.32 6.04
N VAL A 139 13.04 6.21 5.03
CA VAL A 139 12.90 5.82 3.62
C VAL A 139 14.00 4.84 3.23
N GLU A 140 15.27 5.20 3.47
CA GLU A 140 16.40 4.33 3.13
C GLU A 140 16.40 3.03 3.94
N SER A 141 16.01 3.09 5.21
CA SER A 141 15.86 1.88 6.05
C SER A 141 14.75 0.96 5.52
N THR A 142 13.65 1.53 5.03
CA THR A 142 12.53 0.77 4.44
C THR A 142 12.96 0.10 3.13
N LYS A 143 13.65 0.82 2.24
CA LYS A 143 14.22 0.25 1.00
C LYS A 143 15.20 -0.88 1.30
N ALA A 144 16.13 -0.65 2.25
CA ALA A 144 17.09 -1.66 2.68
C ALA A 144 16.41 -2.91 3.26
N ASN A 145 15.30 -2.75 3.99
CA ASN A 145 14.53 -3.88 4.50
C ASN A 145 13.92 -4.73 3.37
N PHE A 146 13.38 -4.12 2.30
CA PHE A 146 12.90 -4.87 1.15
C PHE A 146 14.03 -5.60 0.41
N GLU A 147 15.20 -4.97 0.25
CA GLU A 147 16.39 -5.62 -0.31
C GLU A 147 16.86 -6.83 0.50
N LEU A 148 16.73 -6.78 1.83
CA LEU A 148 16.99 -7.92 2.71
C LEU A 148 15.96 -9.03 2.51
N LEU A 149 14.67 -8.70 2.45
CA LEU A 149 13.61 -9.68 2.17
C LEU A 149 13.77 -10.32 0.78
N PHE A 150 14.23 -9.58 -0.23
CA PHE A 150 14.53 -10.12 -1.55
C PHE A 150 15.70 -11.11 -1.53
N ALA A 151 16.75 -10.80 -0.76
CA ALA A 151 17.89 -11.71 -0.58
C ALA A 151 17.46 -12.97 0.21
N GLU A 152 16.61 -12.79 1.22
CA GLU A 152 16.07 -13.88 2.03
C GLU A 152 15.20 -14.81 1.18
N ILE A 153 14.26 -14.28 0.39
CA ILE A 153 13.39 -15.12 -0.44
C ILE A 153 14.15 -15.87 -1.55
N GLU A 154 15.20 -15.26 -2.12
CA GLU A 154 16.14 -15.95 -3.01
C GLU A 154 16.81 -17.12 -2.28
N GLY A 155 17.38 -16.88 -1.10
CA GLY A 155 18.06 -17.91 -0.29
C GLY A 155 17.15 -19.08 0.08
N ILE A 156 15.95 -18.82 0.60
CA ILE A 156 15.00 -19.89 0.97
C ILE A 156 14.48 -20.65 -0.27
N SER A 157 14.45 -20.01 -1.45
CA SER A 157 14.00 -20.68 -2.68
C SER A 157 14.91 -21.81 -3.16
N LEU A 158 16.15 -21.88 -2.64
CA LEU A 158 17.02 -23.05 -2.81
C LEU A 158 16.45 -24.31 -2.15
N SER A 159 15.50 -24.15 -1.22
CA SER A 159 14.86 -25.23 -0.44
C SER A 159 13.45 -25.57 -0.94
N LEU A 160 13.08 -25.20 -2.18
CA LEU A 160 11.73 -25.44 -2.75
C LEU A 160 11.29 -26.92 -2.77
N ASN A 161 12.25 -27.86 -2.74
CA ASN A 161 12.00 -29.31 -2.73
C ASN A 161 12.24 -29.95 -1.34
N GLU A 162 12.55 -29.15 -0.33
CA GLU A 162 12.79 -29.61 1.03
C GLU A 162 11.52 -29.47 1.88
N GLU A 163 11.33 -30.37 2.84
CA GLU A 163 10.33 -30.18 3.89
C GLU A 163 10.85 -29.20 4.95
N ALA A 164 10.02 -28.20 5.29
CA ALA A 164 10.31 -27.23 6.33
C ALA A 164 10.27 -27.87 7.72
N ALA A 165 11.14 -27.40 8.61
CA ALA A 165 11.13 -27.76 10.03
C ALA A 165 11.75 -26.63 10.86
N VAL A 166 11.74 -26.78 12.18
CA VAL A 166 12.45 -25.89 13.10
C VAL A 166 13.92 -25.76 12.66
N ASN A 167 14.39 -24.53 12.45
CA ASN A 167 15.74 -24.21 11.96
C ASN A 167 16.07 -24.76 10.55
N LYS A 168 15.05 -25.06 9.73
CA LYS A 168 15.20 -25.55 8.36
C LYS A 168 14.16 -24.94 7.42
N ALA A 169 14.62 -24.10 6.49
CA ALA A 169 13.78 -23.59 5.41
C ALA A 169 13.28 -24.71 4.49
N GLY A 170 12.11 -24.51 3.89
CA GLY A 170 11.50 -25.49 3.00
C GLY A 170 10.02 -25.23 2.77
N LYS A 171 9.32 -26.21 2.18
CA LYS A 171 7.87 -26.17 2.05
C LYS A 171 7.18 -26.77 3.27
N LEU A 172 6.26 -26.00 3.82
CA LEU A 172 5.24 -26.46 4.76
C LEU A 172 3.91 -26.50 4.00
N GLY A 173 3.47 -27.69 3.59
CA GLY A 173 2.39 -27.82 2.61
C GLY A 173 2.80 -27.19 1.27
N SER A 174 2.03 -26.22 0.77
CA SER A 174 2.37 -25.47 -0.44
C SER A 174 3.21 -24.21 -0.18
N TYR A 175 3.37 -23.79 1.08
CA TYR A 175 3.97 -22.51 1.44
C TYR A 175 5.47 -22.67 1.65
N LEU A 176 6.26 -21.82 0.99
CA LEU A 176 7.71 -21.75 1.20
C LEU A 176 7.99 -20.85 2.40
N VAL A 177 8.60 -21.43 3.43
CA VAL A 177 8.94 -20.74 4.67
C VAL A 177 10.45 -20.74 4.92
N ASN A 178 10.94 -19.72 5.62
CA ASN A 178 12.31 -19.67 6.12
C ASN A 178 12.50 -20.63 7.33
N GLU A 179 13.71 -20.66 7.88
CA GLU A 179 14.08 -21.48 9.04
C GLU A 179 13.26 -21.18 10.31
N ASP A 180 12.75 -19.95 10.41
CA ASP A 180 11.89 -19.47 11.48
C ASP A 180 10.40 -19.78 11.23
N GLY A 181 10.07 -20.49 10.15
CA GLY A 181 8.68 -20.84 9.78
C GLY A 181 7.86 -19.68 9.21
N VAL A 182 8.51 -18.60 8.76
CA VAL A 182 7.86 -17.41 8.19
C VAL A 182 7.79 -17.50 6.67
N GLU A 183 6.59 -17.28 6.11
CA GLU A 183 6.38 -17.17 4.66
C GLU A 183 6.78 -15.77 4.17
N VAL A 184 8.06 -15.60 3.82
CA VAL A 184 8.66 -14.31 3.41
C VAL A 184 7.92 -13.66 2.23
N ALA A 185 7.34 -14.46 1.32
CA ALA A 185 6.50 -13.97 0.23
C ALA A 185 5.32 -13.11 0.73
N GLN A 186 4.63 -13.55 1.79
CA GLN A 186 3.53 -12.79 2.39
C GLN A 186 4.06 -11.55 3.09
N VAL A 187 5.20 -11.65 3.78
CA VAL A 187 5.82 -10.50 4.45
C VAL A 187 6.14 -9.41 3.45
N ILE A 188 6.74 -9.72 2.30
CA ILE A 188 7.01 -8.77 1.22
C ILE A 188 5.72 -8.10 0.74
N GLN A 189 4.74 -8.90 0.33
CA GLN A 189 3.50 -8.36 -0.25
C GLN A 189 2.77 -7.48 0.76
N LYS A 190 2.49 -7.97 1.97
CA LYS A 190 1.69 -7.20 2.91
C LYS A 190 2.46 -5.98 3.42
N SER A 191 3.77 -6.06 3.58
CA SER A 191 4.58 -4.90 3.96
C SER A 191 4.57 -3.79 2.90
N LEU A 192 4.52 -4.13 1.60
CA LEU A 192 4.36 -3.16 0.51
C LEU A 192 2.97 -2.49 0.53
N ILE A 193 1.92 -3.18 0.98
CA ILE A 193 0.60 -2.54 1.18
C ILE A 193 0.72 -1.37 2.17
N GLY A 194 1.45 -1.53 3.27
CA GLY A 194 1.71 -0.44 4.21
C GLY A 194 2.70 0.60 3.69
N ALA A 195 3.89 0.14 3.30
CA ALA A 195 5.00 1.01 2.96
C ALA A 195 4.75 1.82 1.69
N PHE A 196 4.03 1.26 0.72
CA PHE A 196 3.68 1.95 -0.51
C PHE A 196 2.22 2.42 -0.48
N GLN A 197 1.23 1.53 -0.50
CA GLN A 197 -0.14 1.99 -0.74
C GLN A 197 -0.70 2.85 0.41
N LEU A 198 -0.60 2.41 1.66
CA LEU A 198 -1.09 3.18 2.80
C LEU A 198 -0.32 4.50 2.96
N ASP A 199 1.01 4.45 2.88
CA ASP A 199 1.83 5.64 3.05
C ASP A 199 1.63 6.66 1.92
N TYR A 200 1.70 6.21 0.67
CA TYR A 200 1.64 7.10 -0.48
C TYR A 200 0.22 7.65 -0.69
N ILE A 201 -0.82 6.82 -0.60
CA ILE A 201 -2.21 7.29 -0.67
C ILE A 201 -2.51 8.17 0.54
N GLY A 202 -2.31 7.66 1.76
CA GLY A 202 -2.82 8.28 2.97
C GLY A 202 -1.97 9.43 3.50
N ASN A 203 -0.64 9.24 3.58
CA ASN A 203 0.25 10.19 4.25
C ASN A 203 0.90 11.18 3.29
N VAL A 204 0.99 10.85 1.99
CA VAL A 204 1.48 11.77 0.96
C VAL A 204 0.32 12.47 0.26
N LEU A 205 -0.47 11.75 -0.54
CA LEU A 205 -1.45 12.36 -1.44
C LEU A 205 -2.67 12.93 -0.71
N LEU A 206 -3.28 12.16 0.20
CA LEU A 206 -4.46 12.56 0.98
C LEU A 206 -4.12 13.27 2.30
N SER A 207 -2.90 13.79 2.43
CA SER A 207 -2.47 14.60 3.57
C SER A 207 -1.71 15.82 3.09
N ALA A 208 -0.37 15.75 2.95
CA ALA A 208 0.43 16.90 2.52
C ALA A 208 0.06 17.35 1.09
N GLY A 209 -0.27 16.40 0.22
CA GLY A 209 -0.68 16.62 -1.17
C GLY A 209 -1.97 17.41 -1.34
N LEU A 210 -2.78 17.55 -0.29
CA LEU A 210 -3.99 18.39 -0.33
C LEU A 210 -3.70 19.90 -0.41
N ASN A 211 -2.46 20.30 -0.13
CA ASN A 211 -2.02 21.70 -0.23
C ASN A 211 -1.47 22.05 -1.63
N ALA A 212 -1.58 21.14 -2.59
CA ALA A 212 -1.17 21.39 -3.96
C ALA A 212 -2.04 22.46 -4.63
N ASP A 213 -1.51 23.07 -5.69
CA ASP A 213 -2.23 24.11 -6.42
C ASP A 213 -3.50 23.57 -7.10
N ASN A 214 -4.59 24.34 -6.98
CA ASN A 214 -5.86 24.12 -7.66
C ASN A 214 -6.31 25.33 -8.50
N SER A 215 -5.43 26.32 -8.66
CA SER A 215 -5.72 27.57 -9.38
C SER A 215 -5.14 27.59 -10.79
N THR A 216 -4.18 26.72 -11.09
CA THR A 216 -3.52 26.62 -12.38
C THR A 216 -3.50 25.18 -12.90
N LEU A 217 -3.59 25.04 -14.23
CA LEU A 217 -3.41 23.75 -14.87
C LEU A 217 -1.91 23.41 -14.94
N VAL A 218 -1.58 22.14 -14.73
CA VAL A 218 -0.24 21.63 -14.98
C VAL A 218 0.04 21.75 -16.48
N ALA A 219 1.21 22.30 -16.85
CA ALA A 219 1.54 22.63 -18.22
C ALA A 219 1.42 21.41 -19.15
N GLY A 220 0.68 21.55 -20.25
CA GLY A 220 0.44 20.47 -21.23
C GLY A 220 -0.65 19.47 -20.83
N THR A 221 -1.31 19.67 -19.70
CA THR A 221 -2.39 18.80 -19.21
C THR A 221 -3.70 19.57 -19.08
N ASN A 222 -4.79 18.87 -18.74
CA ASN A 222 -6.10 19.46 -18.50
C ASN A 222 -6.54 19.36 -17.03
N TYR A 223 -5.61 19.16 -16.08
CA TYR A 223 -5.86 19.07 -14.64
C TYR A 223 -4.95 19.99 -13.82
N THR A 224 -5.35 20.27 -12.58
CA THR A 224 -4.50 20.94 -11.58
C THR A 224 -3.64 19.91 -10.83
N GLN A 225 -2.62 20.37 -10.10
CA GLN A 225 -1.80 19.45 -9.31
C GLN A 225 -2.59 18.79 -8.17
N LEU A 226 -3.54 19.50 -7.57
CA LEU A 226 -4.41 18.95 -6.53
C LEU A 226 -5.34 17.86 -7.08
N GLU A 227 -5.94 18.10 -8.26
CA GLU A 227 -6.74 17.08 -8.96
C GLU A 227 -5.90 15.84 -9.26
N HIS A 228 -4.70 16.01 -9.83
CA HIS A 228 -3.80 14.91 -10.14
C HIS A 228 -3.39 14.12 -8.90
N ASN A 229 -3.09 14.78 -7.78
CA ASN A 229 -2.75 14.10 -6.53
C ASN A 229 -3.90 13.20 -6.05
N TRP A 230 -5.13 13.72 -6.10
CA TRP A 230 -6.32 12.98 -5.69
C TRP A 230 -6.61 11.80 -6.62
N ASP A 231 -6.48 12.02 -7.93
CA ASP A 231 -6.70 11.00 -8.95
C ASP A 231 -5.60 9.91 -8.90
N THR A 232 -4.35 10.28 -8.62
CA THR A 232 -3.25 9.34 -8.37
C THR A 232 -3.50 8.49 -7.12
N ALA A 233 -4.12 9.06 -6.07
CA ALA A 233 -4.47 8.32 -4.87
C ALA A 233 -5.53 7.24 -5.18
N TYR A 234 -6.53 7.57 -6.00
CA TYR A 234 -7.52 6.60 -6.47
C TYR A 234 -6.90 5.53 -7.38
N GLY A 235 -6.09 5.92 -8.37
CA GLY A 235 -5.44 4.97 -9.28
C GLY A 235 -4.41 4.05 -8.60
N THR A 236 -3.82 4.48 -7.49
CA THR A 236 -2.94 3.64 -6.67
C THR A 236 -3.71 2.59 -5.86
N LEU A 237 -5.00 2.85 -5.60
CA LEU A 237 -5.89 1.93 -4.88
C LEU A 237 -6.46 0.85 -5.82
N THR A 238 -6.84 1.24 -7.04
CA THR A 238 -7.49 0.34 -8.00
C THR A 238 -7.19 0.73 -9.45
N THR A 239 -7.10 -0.28 -10.33
CA THR A 239 -7.10 -0.07 -11.79
C THR A 239 -8.51 -0.08 -12.37
N ASN A 240 -9.54 -0.33 -11.55
CA ASN A 240 -10.90 -0.53 -12.01
C ASN A 240 -11.62 0.83 -12.18
N PRO A 241 -12.45 0.99 -13.22
CA PRO A 241 -13.22 2.21 -13.43
C PRO A 241 -14.16 2.55 -12.26
N ILE A 242 -14.66 1.50 -11.58
CA ILE A 242 -15.50 1.56 -10.38
C ILE A 242 -14.83 0.68 -9.32
N TYR A 243 -14.35 1.28 -8.24
CA TYR A 243 -13.75 0.54 -7.14
C TYR A 243 -14.78 -0.39 -6.50
N LEU A 244 -14.42 -1.67 -6.34
CA LEU A 244 -15.28 -2.71 -5.75
C LEU A 244 -16.61 -2.94 -6.49
N GLU A 245 -16.63 -2.77 -7.81
CA GLU A 245 -17.79 -3.12 -8.62
C GLU A 245 -18.25 -4.57 -8.39
N GLY A 246 -19.51 -4.73 -7.98
CA GLY A 246 -20.12 -6.03 -7.72
C GLY A 246 -19.75 -6.69 -6.39
N PHE A 247 -18.94 -6.07 -5.54
CA PHE A 247 -18.63 -6.63 -4.21
C PHE A 247 -19.80 -6.45 -3.24
N THR A 248 -20.09 -7.48 -2.46
CA THR A 248 -21.07 -7.46 -1.36
C THR A 248 -20.41 -7.85 -0.04
N ASP A 249 -21.13 -7.79 1.07
CA ASP A 249 -20.58 -8.23 2.36
C ASP A 249 -20.09 -9.69 2.32
N SER A 250 -20.83 -10.56 1.62
CA SER A 250 -20.60 -12.00 1.57
C SER A 250 -19.84 -12.47 0.33
N GLU A 251 -19.80 -11.69 -0.74
CA GLU A 251 -19.30 -12.13 -2.05
C GLU A 251 -18.29 -11.14 -2.62
N LYS A 252 -17.23 -11.68 -3.22
CA LYS A 252 -16.33 -10.90 -4.05
C LYS A 252 -17.06 -10.53 -5.35
N GLY A 253 -16.79 -9.33 -5.86
CA GLY A 253 -17.27 -8.94 -7.18
C GLY A 253 -16.63 -9.74 -8.30
N SER A 254 -17.15 -9.58 -9.53
CA SER A 254 -16.57 -10.17 -10.74
C SER A 254 -15.23 -9.54 -11.12
N VAL A 255 -14.98 -8.31 -10.65
CA VAL A 255 -13.74 -7.58 -10.87
C VAL A 255 -12.82 -7.81 -9.68
N SER A 256 -11.54 -8.11 -9.91
CA SER A 256 -10.60 -8.33 -8.80
C SER A 256 -9.98 -7.01 -8.35
N GLU A 257 -9.90 -6.82 -7.03
CA GLU A 257 -9.02 -5.81 -6.42
C GLU A 257 -7.72 -6.45 -5.95
N PHE A 258 -6.67 -5.63 -5.76
CA PHE A 258 -5.36 -6.06 -5.30
C PHE A 258 -4.85 -5.18 -4.15
N GLY A 259 -4.01 -5.77 -3.29
CA GLY A 259 -3.37 -5.05 -2.19
C GLY A 259 -4.42 -4.37 -1.30
N ALA A 260 -4.17 -3.11 -0.93
CA ALA A 260 -5.10 -2.28 -0.17
C ALA A 260 -6.55 -2.36 -0.63
N GLY A 261 -6.78 -2.33 -1.95
CA GLY A 261 -8.11 -2.37 -2.55
C GLY A 261 -8.92 -3.60 -2.14
N SER A 262 -8.28 -4.78 -2.07
CA SER A 262 -8.95 -6.01 -1.65
C SER A 262 -9.11 -6.12 -0.12
N TYR A 263 -8.11 -5.67 0.63
CA TYR A 263 -8.11 -5.78 2.09
C TYR A 263 -9.05 -4.80 2.79
N ILE A 264 -9.34 -3.64 2.18
CA ILE A 264 -10.41 -2.75 2.63
C ILE A 264 -11.76 -3.48 2.60
N TRP A 265 -12.09 -4.19 1.51
CA TRP A 265 -13.32 -4.97 1.47
C TRP A 265 -13.31 -6.14 2.47
N GLU A 266 -12.20 -6.87 2.59
CA GLU A 266 -12.15 -8.08 3.43
C GLU A 266 -12.21 -7.72 4.93
N TYR A 267 -11.53 -6.66 5.36
CA TYR A 267 -11.32 -6.34 6.78
C TYR A 267 -11.91 -5.00 7.23
N ASN A 268 -12.66 -4.30 6.38
CA ASN A 268 -13.42 -3.12 6.77
C ASN A 268 -14.90 -3.19 6.35
N LYS A 269 -15.58 -4.28 6.74
CA LYS A 269 -16.98 -4.55 6.37
C LYS A 269 -17.97 -3.43 6.76
N ALA A 270 -17.68 -2.65 7.80
CA ALA A 270 -18.55 -1.55 8.23
C ALA A 270 -18.51 -0.31 7.29
N SER A 271 -17.44 -0.15 6.51
CA SER A 271 -17.19 1.09 5.77
C SER A 271 -16.64 0.90 4.35
N TYR A 272 -16.31 -0.31 3.91
CA TYR A 272 -15.67 -0.53 2.60
C TYR A 272 -16.45 0.13 1.45
N ALA A 273 -17.79 0.01 1.46
CA ALA A 273 -18.66 0.55 0.43
C ALA A 273 -18.70 2.08 0.41
N LYS A 274 -18.18 2.75 1.45
CA LYS A 274 -18.12 4.22 1.56
C LYS A 274 -16.84 4.81 0.98
N ILE A 275 -15.82 3.99 0.70
CA ILE A 275 -14.53 4.47 0.17
C ILE A 275 -14.70 5.07 -1.22
N TYR A 276 -15.39 4.38 -2.13
CA TYR A 276 -15.61 4.92 -3.48
C TYR A 276 -16.44 6.21 -3.49
N PRO A 277 -17.59 6.30 -2.78
CA PRO A 277 -18.29 7.57 -2.59
C PRO A 277 -17.42 8.69 -2.03
N ALA A 278 -16.51 8.39 -1.08
CA ALA A 278 -15.61 9.38 -0.51
C ALA A 278 -14.60 9.91 -1.53
N PHE A 279 -14.05 9.05 -2.39
CA PHE A 279 -13.17 9.48 -3.50
C PHE A 279 -13.91 10.38 -4.49
N LEU A 280 -15.13 10.02 -4.89
CA LEU A 280 -15.95 10.85 -5.76
C LEU A 280 -16.25 12.22 -5.13
N ARG A 281 -16.66 12.22 -3.86
CA ARG A 281 -17.04 13.43 -3.14
C ARG A 281 -15.86 14.36 -2.89
N GLY A 282 -14.69 13.83 -2.56
CA GLY A 282 -13.49 14.66 -2.42
C GLY A 282 -13.00 15.22 -3.76
N ARG A 283 -13.12 14.47 -4.86
CA ARG A 283 -12.79 14.99 -6.21
C ARG A 283 -13.75 16.12 -6.64
N ALA A 284 -15.03 15.98 -6.30
CA ALA A 284 -16.02 17.05 -6.47
C ALA A 284 -15.71 18.27 -5.59
N ALA A 285 -15.26 18.05 -4.35
CA ALA A 285 -14.86 19.13 -3.44
C ALA A 285 -13.69 19.95 -4.01
N ILE A 286 -12.72 19.30 -4.67
CA ILE A 286 -11.64 19.98 -5.40
C ILE A 286 -12.22 20.86 -6.52
N ALA A 287 -13.13 20.34 -7.34
CA ALA A 287 -13.77 21.12 -8.41
C ALA A 287 -14.60 22.32 -7.86
N ASN A 288 -15.16 22.16 -6.67
CA ASN A 288 -15.94 23.18 -5.98
C ASN A 288 -15.10 24.20 -5.19
N ASN A 289 -13.78 24.02 -5.07
CA ASN A 289 -12.92 24.74 -4.12
C ASN A 289 -13.42 24.63 -2.66
N ASP A 290 -14.03 23.49 -2.30
CA ASP A 290 -14.54 23.21 -0.96
C ASP A 290 -13.49 22.49 -0.12
N ARG A 291 -12.64 23.28 0.55
CA ARG A 291 -11.51 22.76 1.34
C ARG A 291 -11.97 21.87 2.50
N VAL A 292 -13.07 22.23 3.16
CA VAL A 292 -13.56 21.53 4.36
C VAL A 292 -14.07 20.14 3.99
N GLU A 293 -14.85 20.03 2.91
CA GLU A 293 -15.33 18.73 2.43
C GLU A 293 -14.15 17.87 1.93
N LEU A 294 -13.19 18.46 1.21
CA LEU A 294 -11.97 17.78 0.77
C LEU A 294 -11.20 17.14 1.94
N GLU A 295 -10.92 17.91 2.99
CA GLU A 295 -10.22 17.41 4.19
C GLU A 295 -11.01 16.34 4.91
N THR A 296 -12.34 16.50 4.97
CA THR A 296 -13.25 15.51 5.59
C THR A 296 -13.16 14.17 4.87
N GLN A 297 -13.25 14.16 3.54
CA GLN A 297 -13.17 12.92 2.76
C GLN A 297 -11.77 12.30 2.81
N ALA A 298 -10.71 13.13 2.76
CA ALA A 298 -9.34 12.65 2.87
C ALA A 298 -9.08 11.96 4.23
N LEU A 299 -9.49 12.59 5.33
CA LEU A 299 -9.34 12.02 6.67
C LEU A 299 -10.16 10.73 6.82
N PHE A 300 -11.38 10.71 6.30
CA PHE A 300 -12.22 9.51 6.32
C PHE A 300 -11.54 8.34 5.61
N ILE A 301 -11.08 8.52 4.37
CA ILE A 301 -10.40 7.47 3.59
C ILE A 301 -9.17 6.96 4.34
N ARG A 302 -8.34 7.88 4.87
CA ARG A 302 -7.15 7.52 5.65
C ARG A 302 -7.47 6.66 6.87
N GLN A 303 -8.43 7.09 7.69
CA GLN A 303 -8.80 6.35 8.90
C GLN A 303 -9.36 4.96 8.58
N GLU A 304 -10.21 4.86 7.57
CA GLU A 304 -10.81 3.59 7.17
C GLU A 304 -9.80 2.63 6.52
N PHE A 305 -8.78 3.15 5.83
CA PHE A 305 -7.68 2.37 5.31
C PHE A 305 -6.76 1.87 6.44
N GLU A 306 -6.38 2.73 7.39
CA GLU A 306 -5.59 2.32 8.56
C GLU A 306 -6.31 1.26 9.40
N LYS A 307 -7.63 1.43 9.65
CA LYS A 307 -8.46 0.41 10.30
C LYS A 307 -8.49 -0.91 9.54
N ALA A 308 -8.60 -0.87 8.21
CA ALA A 308 -8.62 -2.09 7.40
C ALA A 308 -7.34 -2.90 7.60
N LEU A 309 -6.16 -2.27 7.63
CA LEU A 309 -4.90 -2.97 7.83
C LEU A 309 -4.73 -3.48 9.26
N ALA A 310 -5.21 -2.73 10.27
CA ALA A 310 -5.24 -3.20 11.65
C ALA A 310 -6.16 -4.42 11.82
N ASN A 311 -7.36 -4.38 11.24
CA ASN A 311 -8.27 -5.52 11.22
C ASN A 311 -7.72 -6.70 10.41
N ALA A 312 -6.95 -6.46 9.34
CA ALA A 312 -6.26 -7.52 8.61
C ALA A 312 -5.24 -8.22 9.51
N ALA A 313 -4.37 -7.46 10.20
CA ALA A 313 -3.43 -8.03 11.17
C ALA A 313 -4.15 -8.88 12.24
N LEU A 314 -5.22 -8.34 12.85
CA LEU A 314 -6.04 -9.06 13.83
C LEU A 314 -6.69 -10.32 13.24
N GLY A 315 -7.22 -10.23 12.03
CA GLY A 315 -7.86 -11.33 11.34
C GLY A 315 -6.90 -12.48 11.08
N TYR A 316 -5.67 -12.19 10.67
CA TYR A 316 -4.65 -13.20 10.42
C TYR A 316 -4.07 -13.81 11.70
N LEU A 317 -3.88 -13.01 12.77
CA LEU A 317 -3.63 -13.54 14.12
C LEU A 317 -4.76 -14.48 14.57
N GLY A 318 -6.01 -14.12 14.28
CA GLY A 318 -7.19 -14.96 14.50
C GLY A 318 -7.16 -16.26 13.70
N LYS A 319 -6.79 -16.21 12.42
CA LYS A 319 -6.67 -17.39 11.54
C LYS A 319 -5.62 -18.38 12.04
N TRP A 320 -4.50 -17.94 12.60
CA TRP A 320 -3.54 -18.83 13.26
C TRP A 320 -4.20 -19.69 14.35
N ARG A 321 -5.12 -19.11 15.12
CA ARG A 321 -5.82 -19.80 16.23
C ARG A 321 -6.81 -20.85 15.70
N THR A 322 -7.52 -20.54 14.62
CA THR A 322 -8.59 -21.40 14.08
C THR A 322 -8.13 -22.40 13.02
N SER A 323 -6.95 -22.21 12.43
CA SER A 323 -6.42 -23.10 11.41
C SER A 323 -6.08 -24.49 11.96
N ALA A 324 -6.53 -25.52 11.25
CA ALA A 324 -6.39 -26.91 11.68
C ALA A 324 -4.98 -27.50 11.45
N THR A 325 -4.22 -26.93 10.51
CA THR A 325 -2.94 -27.48 10.04
C THR A 325 -1.82 -26.43 10.16
N GLU A 326 -0.60 -26.89 10.35
CA GLU A 326 0.56 -26.03 10.64
C GLU A 326 0.94 -25.13 9.46
N ASP A 327 0.84 -25.65 8.23
CA ASP A 327 1.00 -24.90 6.97
C ASP A 327 0.08 -23.68 6.91
N LYS A 328 -1.20 -23.86 7.26
CA LYS A 328 -2.19 -22.77 7.29
C LYS A 328 -1.96 -21.79 8.43
N ARG A 329 -1.34 -22.23 9.53
CA ARG A 329 -0.93 -21.36 10.64
C ARG A 329 0.27 -20.52 10.23
N ALA A 330 1.28 -21.10 9.58
CA ALA A 330 2.46 -20.39 9.09
C ALA A 330 2.07 -19.35 8.04
N HIS A 331 1.20 -19.73 7.09
CA HIS A 331 0.65 -18.79 6.11
C HIS A 331 -0.04 -17.59 6.77
N ALA A 332 -0.95 -17.86 7.72
CA ALA A 332 -1.64 -16.80 8.45
C ALA A 332 -0.66 -15.88 9.20
N ILE A 333 0.41 -16.42 9.79
CA ILE A 333 1.40 -15.61 10.51
C ILE A 333 2.28 -14.80 9.55
N GLY A 334 2.65 -15.34 8.38
CA GLY A 334 3.35 -14.58 7.34
C GLY A 334 2.56 -13.34 6.93
N GLU A 335 1.23 -13.48 6.73
CA GLU A 335 0.35 -12.35 6.43
C GLU A 335 0.22 -11.39 7.62
N ALA A 336 0.06 -11.92 8.85
CA ALA A 336 -0.01 -11.10 10.06
C ALA A 336 1.25 -10.23 10.25
N ILE A 337 2.46 -10.81 10.07
CA ILE A 337 3.74 -10.11 10.20
C ILE A 337 3.79 -8.91 9.25
N GLY A 338 3.47 -9.10 7.97
CA GLY A 338 3.55 -8.00 7.00
C GLY A 338 2.44 -6.94 7.21
N PHE A 339 1.27 -7.30 7.73
CA PHE A 339 0.28 -6.29 8.14
C PHE A 339 0.70 -5.55 9.42
N ILE A 340 1.28 -6.23 10.42
CA ILE A 340 1.83 -5.57 11.61
C ILE A 340 2.97 -4.62 11.22
N TYR A 341 3.83 -5.03 10.28
CA TYR A 341 4.84 -4.14 9.69
C TYR A 341 4.17 -2.89 9.10
N SER A 342 3.09 -3.07 8.32
CA SER A 342 2.36 -1.98 7.68
C SER A 342 1.78 -0.95 8.65
N LEU A 343 1.45 -1.33 9.89
CA LEU A 343 0.90 -0.41 10.89
C LEU A 343 1.86 0.73 11.25
N ARG A 344 3.16 0.64 10.94
CA ARG A 344 4.10 1.76 11.13
C ARG A 344 3.77 3.00 10.28
N PHE A 345 2.95 2.84 9.26
CA PHE A 345 2.50 3.91 8.37
C PHE A 345 1.11 4.43 8.73
N ALA A 346 0.47 3.92 9.79
CA ALA A 346 -0.85 4.35 10.23
C ALA A 346 -0.79 5.61 11.11
N THR A 347 -0.60 6.77 10.48
CA THR A 347 -0.35 8.04 11.17
C THR A 347 -1.62 8.66 11.78
N ALA A 348 -2.80 8.41 11.24
CA ALA A 348 -4.07 8.90 11.80
C ALA A 348 -4.36 8.28 13.18
N TYR A 349 -3.91 7.05 13.41
CA TYR A 349 -3.90 6.38 14.73
C TYR A 349 -2.59 6.56 15.50
N GLN A 350 -1.70 7.45 15.05
CA GLN A 350 -0.42 7.76 15.67
C GLN A 350 0.49 6.54 15.86
N ALA A 351 0.34 5.49 15.03
CA ALA A 351 1.24 4.35 15.04
C ALA A 351 2.55 4.71 14.31
N ASP A 352 3.63 4.06 14.73
CA ASP A 352 4.99 4.32 14.25
C ASP A 352 5.79 3.02 14.17
N ALA A 353 7.07 3.14 13.78
CA ALA A 353 7.98 2.00 13.69
C ALA A 353 8.14 1.31 15.07
N ASN A 354 8.29 2.06 16.16
CA ASN A 354 8.47 1.49 17.49
C ASN A 354 7.26 0.62 17.91
N PHE A 355 6.05 1.10 17.66
CA PHE A 355 4.83 0.34 17.90
C PHE A 355 4.84 -0.98 17.12
N SER A 356 5.06 -0.91 15.80
CA SER A 356 5.12 -2.08 14.91
C SER A 356 6.20 -3.08 15.33
N ASP A 357 7.43 -2.59 15.52
CA ASP A 357 8.61 -3.40 15.83
C ASP A 357 8.48 -4.09 17.20
N SER A 358 7.87 -3.42 18.18
CA SER A 358 7.66 -4.01 19.50
C SER A 358 6.71 -5.22 19.45
N ILE A 359 5.67 -5.16 18.61
CA ILE A 359 4.73 -6.26 18.41
C ILE A 359 5.43 -7.40 17.66
N LEU A 360 6.15 -7.10 16.58
CA LEU A 360 6.88 -8.10 15.81
C LEU A 360 7.91 -8.83 16.67
N LEU A 361 8.69 -8.10 17.47
CA LEU A 361 9.68 -8.68 18.37
C LEU A 361 9.03 -9.59 19.42
N ALA A 362 7.92 -9.17 20.03
CA ALA A 362 7.20 -9.99 21.00
C ALA A 362 6.53 -11.22 20.37
N LEU A 363 6.11 -11.11 19.10
CA LEU A 363 5.41 -12.17 18.38
C LEU A 363 6.37 -13.24 17.86
N ILE A 364 7.41 -12.85 17.11
CA ILE A 364 8.30 -13.78 16.40
C ILE A 364 9.79 -13.68 16.80
N GLY A 365 10.14 -12.86 17.79
CA GLY A 365 11.55 -12.62 18.15
C GLY A 365 12.21 -13.70 19.01
N SER A 366 11.51 -14.81 19.29
CA SER A 366 12.08 -15.97 19.99
C SER A 366 13.01 -16.78 19.08
N GLU A 367 13.81 -17.68 19.67
CA GLU A 367 14.85 -18.44 18.97
C GLU A 367 14.34 -19.20 17.75
N ASN A 368 13.14 -19.79 17.80
CA ASN A 368 12.56 -20.53 16.68
C ASN A 368 11.37 -19.80 16.03
N GLY A 369 11.25 -18.48 16.14
CA GLY A 369 10.24 -17.71 15.41
C GLY A 369 8.80 -18.22 15.54
N PHE A 370 8.19 -18.59 14.40
CA PHE A 370 6.83 -19.14 14.30
C PHE A 370 6.64 -20.41 15.14
N TRP A 371 7.67 -21.26 15.24
CA TRP A 371 7.60 -22.55 15.92
C TRP A 371 7.39 -22.41 17.44
N ASP A 372 7.78 -21.27 18.01
CA ASP A 372 7.60 -20.94 19.42
C ASP A 372 6.30 -20.13 19.68
N LEU A 373 5.40 -20.01 18.70
CA LEU A 373 4.15 -19.26 18.90
C LEU A 373 3.20 -19.98 19.84
N ASP A 374 2.61 -19.20 20.74
CA ASP A 374 1.58 -19.64 21.65
C ASP A 374 0.43 -18.62 21.72
N ALA A 375 -0.64 -18.99 22.43
CA ALA A 375 -1.78 -18.11 22.62
C ALA A 375 -1.44 -16.80 23.35
N SER A 376 -0.40 -16.80 24.20
CA SER A 376 0.00 -15.61 24.97
C SER A 376 0.61 -14.54 24.07
N LYS A 377 1.52 -14.93 23.16
CA LYS A 377 2.12 -14.02 22.18
C LYS A 377 1.06 -13.42 21.24
N ILE A 378 0.16 -14.26 20.74
CA ILE A 378 -0.96 -13.83 19.87
C ILE A 378 -1.88 -12.85 20.58
N ASN A 379 -2.32 -13.18 21.80
CA ASN A 379 -3.20 -12.30 22.58
C ASN A 379 -2.52 -10.96 22.91
N SER A 380 -1.21 -10.96 23.15
CA SER A 380 -0.44 -9.74 23.42
C SER A 380 -0.38 -8.83 22.18
N ALA A 381 -0.13 -9.40 21.00
CA ALA A 381 -0.17 -8.67 19.75
C ALA A 381 -1.57 -8.10 19.45
N GLU A 382 -2.62 -8.93 19.59
CA GLU A 382 -4.01 -8.50 19.39
C GLU A 382 -4.41 -7.35 20.33
N ALA A 383 -4.04 -7.45 21.62
CA ALA A 383 -4.34 -6.43 22.61
C ALA A 383 -3.65 -5.09 22.29
N ALA A 384 -2.39 -5.13 21.88
CA ALA A 384 -1.65 -3.93 21.48
C ALA A 384 -2.28 -3.23 20.27
N ILE A 385 -2.69 -4.00 19.25
CA ILE A 385 -3.34 -3.47 18.05
C ILE A 385 -4.72 -2.89 18.38
N LYS A 386 -5.56 -3.64 19.09
CA LYS A 386 -6.90 -3.15 19.49
C LYS A 386 -6.84 -1.85 20.29
N ALA A 387 -5.92 -1.77 21.26
CA ALA A 387 -5.72 -0.58 22.06
C ALA A 387 -5.28 0.63 21.22
N LYS A 388 -4.41 0.43 20.23
CA LYS A 388 -3.90 1.51 19.37
C LYS A 388 -4.95 2.05 18.40
N PHE A 389 -5.78 1.17 17.84
CA PHE A 389 -6.73 1.49 16.79
C PHE A 389 -8.18 1.68 17.27
N ASN A 390 -8.43 1.52 18.57
CA ASN A 390 -9.77 1.56 19.19
C ASN A 390 -10.74 0.55 18.56
N LEU A 391 -10.29 -0.72 18.44
CA LEU A 391 -11.01 -1.83 17.81
C LEU A 391 -11.54 -2.86 18.81
#